data_AF-A0A392S461-F1
#
_entry.id   AF-A0A392S461-F1
#
_cell.length_a   1.000
_cell.length_b   1.000
_cell.length_c   1.000
_cell.angle_alpha   90.00
_cell.angle_beta   90.00
_cell.angle_gamma   90.00
#
_symmetry.space_group_name_H-M   'P 1'
#
loop_
_entity.id
_entity.type
_entity.pdbx_description
1 polymer ?
#
loop_
_entity_poly.entity_id
_entity_poly.type
_entity_poly.pdbx_seq_one_letter_code
_entity_poly.pdbx_strand_id
1 'polypeptide(L)' 'MLMHIDDANYAKASIGIAVSDTPIGPFKYLGSQRPHGYQSRDMTVFKDEDGVAYLIYSSEENNVMHIGPLTDD' A
#
# COMPACT_ATOMS: atom_id res chain seq x y z
N MET A 1 -7.06 1.02 5.67
CA MET A 1 -6.21 2.15 5.23
C MET A 1 -4.88 1.59 4.78
N LEU A 2 -4.49 1.93 3.55
CA LEU A 2 -3.14 1.68 3.02
C LEU A 2 -2.39 3.01 2.96
N MET A 3 -1.10 2.97 3.25
CA MET A 3 -0.25 4.16 3.30
C MET A 3 1.18 3.84 2.87
N HIS A 4 1.89 4.83 2.33
CA HIS A 4 3.33 4.74 2.13
C HIS A 4 4.04 4.79 3.49
N ILE A 5 4.85 3.77 3.78
CA ILE A 5 5.72 3.70 4.95
C ILE A 5 7.16 3.76 4.49
N ASP A 6 7.89 4.74 5.00
CA ASP A 6 9.29 4.90 4.71
C ASP A 6 10.14 5.27 5.93
N ASP A 7 11.45 5.26 5.74
CA ASP A 7 12.40 5.94 6.62
C ASP A 7 12.71 7.35 6.10
N ALA A 8 13.50 8.12 6.87
CA ALA A 8 13.82 9.51 6.51
C ALA A 8 14.57 9.64 5.17
N ASN A 9 15.17 8.56 4.68
CA ASN A 9 15.95 8.53 3.45
C ASN A 9 15.22 7.86 2.28
N TYR A 10 13.95 7.48 2.46
CA TYR A 10 13.12 6.80 1.48
C TYR A 10 13.64 5.43 1.00
N ALA A 11 14.42 4.74 1.83
CA ALA A 11 15.06 3.46 1.49
C ALA A 11 14.24 2.23 1.91
N LYS A 12 13.34 2.38 2.90
CA LYS A 12 12.48 1.29 3.36
C LYS A 12 11.47 0.92 2.27
N ALA A 13 10.88 1.92 1.61
CA ALA A 13 10.01 1.78 0.43
C ALA A 13 8.99 0.64 0.59
N SER A 14 8.07 0.78 1.53
CA SER A 14 7.07 -0.23 1.91
C SER A 14 5.66 0.35 1.95
N ILE A 15 4.65 -0.52 1.87
CA ILE A 15 3.28 -0.17 2.25
C ILE A 15 3.06 -0.43 3.74
N GLY A 16 2.14 0.32 4.35
CA GLY A 16 1.62 0.10 5.69
C GLY A 16 0.13 -0.22 5.65
N ILE A 17 -0.31 -1.11 6.55
CA ILE A 17 -1.70 -1.56 6.64
C ILE A 17 -2.24 -1.20 8.02
N ALA A 18 -3.39 -0.53 8.05
CA ALA A 18 -4.13 -0.26 9.28
C ALA A 18 -5.64 -0.45 9.09
N VAL A 19 -6.31 -0.96 10.11
CA VAL A 19 -7.75 -1.29 10.09
C VAL A 19 -8.51 -0.56 11.19
N SER A 20 -9.79 -0.28 10.97
CA SER A 20 -10.68 0.27 11.98
C SER A 20 -12.11 -0.18 11.71
N ASP A 21 -12.88 -0.34 12.78
CA ASP A 21 -14.32 -0.62 12.69
C ASP A 21 -15.14 0.64 12.40
N THR A 22 -14.52 1.85 12.43
CA THR A 22 -15.18 3.10 12.04
C THR A 22 -14.40 3.84 10.95
N PRO A 23 -15.06 4.63 10.09
CA PRO A 23 -14.38 5.38 9.04
C PRO A 23 -13.35 6.40 9.54
N ILE A 24 -13.50 6.87 10.79
CA ILE A 24 -12.67 7.92 11.39
C ILE A 24 -11.65 7.39 12.40
N GLY A 25 -11.60 6.07 12.60
CA GLY A 25 -10.68 5.46 13.55
C GLY A 25 -11.26 5.23 14.96
N PRO A 26 -10.39 4.94 15.96
CA PRO A 26 -8.94 4.81 15.82
C PRO A 26 -8.54 3.67 14.88
N PHE A 27 -7.46 3.87 14.13
CA PHE A 27 -6.90 2.84 13.26
C PHE A 27 -5.85 2.01 14.02
N LYS A 28 -6.01 0.69 14.01
CA LYS A 28 -5.01 -0.26 14.51
C LYS A 28 -4.03 -0.57 13.39
N TYR A 29 -2.77 -0.20 13.59
CA TYR A 29 -1.68 -0.54 12.67
C TYR A 29 -1.34 -2.03 12.78
N LEU A 30 -1.31 -2.72 11.64
CA LEU A 30 -1.02 -4.16 11.55
C LEU A 30 0.44 -4.42 11.18
N GLY A 31 1.06 -3.51 10.42
CA GLY A 31 2.45 -3.65 10.01
C GLY A 31 2.74 -3.01 8.66
N SER A 32 3.99 -3.15 8.22
CA SER A 32 4.47 -2.70 6.91
C SER A 32 5.17 -3.83 6.17
N GLN A 33 5.03 -3.84 4.85
CA GLN A 33 5.68 -4.82 3.98
C GLN A 33 5.97 -4.26 2.59
N ARG A 34 6.85 -4.94 1.86
CA ARG A 34 7.10 -4.70 0.43
C ARG A 34 6.09 -5.50 -0.41
N PRO A 35 5.18 -4.86 -1.16
CA PRO A 35 4.16 -5.57 -1.91
C PRO A 35 4.80 -6.42 -3.02
N HIS A 36 4.44 -7.70 -3.08
CA HIS A 36 5.03 -8.68 -4.00
C HIS A 36 6.57 -8.79 -3.90
N GLY A 37 7.17 -8.39 -2.77
CA GLY A 37 8.63 -8.33 -2.59
C GLY A 37 9.31 -7.12 -3.25
N TYR A 38 8.56 -6.25 -3.93
CA TYR A 38 9.09 -5.06 -4.60
C TYR A 38 9.04 -3.81 -3.73
N GLN A 39 9.87 -2.82 -4.07
CA GLN A 39 9.81 -1.49 -3.44
C GLN A 39 8.43 -0.85 -3.68
N SER A 40 7.94 -0.07 -2.72
CA SER A 40 6.76 0.78 -2.90
C SER A 40 7.01 2.14 -2.28
N ARG A 41 6.91 3.21 -3.07
CA ARG A 41 6.94 4.59 -2.58
C ARG A 41 5.56 5.23 -2.76
N ASP A 42 5.47 6.29 -3.57
CA ASP A 42 4.19 6.89 -3.94
C ASP A 42 3.21 5.81 -4.40
N MET A 43 2.03 5.82 -3.78
CA MET A 43 1.04 4.78 -3.96
C MET A 43 -0.38 5.32 -3.85
N THR A 44 -1.31 4.61 -4.48
CA THR A 44 -2.74 4.79 -4.31
C THR A 44 -3.46 3.45 -4.37
N VAL A 45 -4.75 3.48 -4.02
CA VAL A 45 -5.64 2.33 -4.11
C VAL A 45 -6.80 2.66 -5.04
N PHE A 46 -7.20 1.68 -5.85
CA PHE A 46 -8.37 1.77 -6.71
C PHE A 46 -9.25 0.54 -6.46
N LYS A 47 -10.54 0.73 -6.19
CA LYS A 47 -11.49 -0.37 -6.11
C LYS A 47 -12.38 -0.31 -7.34
N ASP A 48 -12.33 -1.36 -8.15
CA ASP A 48 -13.09 -1.46 -9.38
C ASP A 48 -14.54 -1.91 -9.10
N GLU A 49 -15.40 -1.80 -10.10
CA GLU A 49 -16.83 -2.12 -10.02
C GLU A 49 -17.10 -3.62 -9.86
N ASP A 50 -16.15 -4.48 -10.26
CA ASP A 50 -16.20 -5.93 -10.06
C ASP A 50 -15.89 -6.36 -8.61
N GLY A 51 -15.54 -5.41 -7.76
CA GLY A 51 -15.22 -5.62 -6.35
C GLY A 51 -13.75 -5.79 -6.04
N VAL A 52 -12.88 -5.97 -7.05
CA VAL A 52 -11.44 -6.13 -6.87
C VAL A 52 -10.80 -4.79 -6.51
N ALA A 53 -9.97 -4.78 -5.48
CA ALA A 53 -9.14 -3.63 -5.14
C ALA A 53 -7.72 -3.82 -5.69
N TYR A 54 -7.10 -2.75 -6.18
CA TYR A 54 -5.78 -2.72 -6.76
C TYR A 54 -4.88 -1.76 -5.97
N LEU A 55 -3.64 -2.20 -5.74
CA LEU A 55 -2.56 -1.34 -5.31
C LEU A 55 -1.79 -0.85 -6.54
N ILE A 56 -1.68 0.47 -6.66
CA ILE A 56 -0.91 1.14 -7.71
C ILE A 56 0.25 1.85 -7.04
N TYR A 57 1.50 1.55 -7.43
CA TYR A 57 2.67 2.04 -6.72
C TYR A 57 3.91 2.23 -7.60
N SER A 58 4.73 3.20 -7.22
CA SER A 58 6.05 3.45 -7.81
C SER A 58 7.09 2.52 -7.19
N SER A 59 7.86 1.84 -8.04
CA SER A 59 8.84 0.81 -7.68
C SER A 59 10.17 0.98 -8.42
N GLU A 60 11.15 0.14 -8.09
CA GLU A 60 12.47 0.08 -8.73
C GLU A 60 13.15 1.46 -8.88
N GLU A 61 13.44 2.08 -7.73
CA GLU A 61 13.97 3.46 -7.66
C GLU A 61 13.08 4.49 -8.37
N ASN A 62 11.76 4.28 -8.30
CA ASN A 62 10.70 5.11 -8.87
C ASN A 62 10.62 5.12 -10.41
N ASN A 63 11.24 4.14 -11.07
CA ASN A 63 11.26 4.05 -12.54
C ASN A 63 10.16 3.18 -13.12
N VAL A 64 9.51 2.34 -12.30
CA VAL A 64 8.53 1.35 -12.76
C VAL A 64 7.23 1.49 -11.97
N MET A 65 6.10 1.53 -12.68
CA MET A 65 4.77 1.53 -12.07
C MET A 65 4.23 0.10 -12.01
N HIS A 66 3.91 -0.37 -10.81
CA HIS A 66 3.26 -1.64 -10.60
C HIS A 66 1.77 -1.44 -10.32
N ILE A 67 0.95 -2.34 -10.87
CA ILE A 67 -0.48 -2.44 -10.58
C ILE A 67 -0.73 -3.91 -10.25
N GLY A 68 -1.18 -4.19 -9.03
CA GLY A 68 -1.45 -5.55 -8.58
C GLY A 68 -2.75 -5.64 -7.79
N PRO A 69 -3.54 -6.71 -7.96
CA PRO A 69 -4.74 -6.93 -7.17
C PRO A 69 -4.38 -7.18 -5.70
N LEU A 70 -5.25 -6.74 -4.80
CA LEU A 70 -5.22 -7.11 -3.40
C LEU A 70 -5.94 -8.45 -3.20
N THR A 71 -5.59 -9.14 -2.12
CA THR A 71 -6.34 -10.28 -1.61
C THR A 71 -7.66 -9.82 -0.98
N ASP A 72 -8.57 -10.76 -0.70
CA ASP A 72 -9.94 -10.46 -0.24
C ASP A 72 -10.01 -9.95 1.23
N ASP A 73 -8.90 -9.94 1.96
CA ASP A 73 -8.81 -9.64 3.41
C ASP A 73 -8.57 -8.16 3.75
#